data_AF-A0A9K3JVK2-F1
#
_entry.id   AF-A0A9K3JVK2-F1
#
_cell.length_a   1.000
_cell.length_b   1.000
_cell.length_c   1.000
_cell.angle_alpha   90.00
_cell.angle_beta   90.00
_cell.angle_gamma   90.00
#
_symmetry.space_group_name_H-M   'P 1'
#
loop_
_entity.id
_entity.type
_entity.pdbx_description
1 polymer ?
#
loop_
_entity_poly.entity_id
_entity_poly.type
_entity_poly.pdbx_seq_one_letter_code
_entity_poly.pdbx_strand_id
1 'polypeptide(L)' 'MVFLQEDEPEKYQSHFSEYIKAGVELDTLEELYKKVHAAKKSDKPQPKEHKRYNLKKLTYDERKQKLIERLNA' A
#
# COMPACT_ATOMS: atom_id res chain seq x y z
N MET A 1 -3.76 -22.65 -10.59
CA MET A 1 -2.85 -23.12 -9.53
C MET A 1 -2.64 -24.62 -9.66
N VAL A 2 -3.69 -25.45 -9.68
CA VAL A 2 -3.59 -26.92 -9.81
C VAL A 2 -2.72 -27.38 -10.99
N PHE A 3 -2.98 -26.85 -12.19
CA PHE A 3 -2.19 -27.16 -13.39
C PHE A 3 -0.68 -26.91 -13.23
N LEU A 4 -0.30 -25.80 -12.59
CA LEU A 4 1.11 -25.46 -12.36
C LEU A 4 1.73 -26.31 -11.25
N GLN A 5 0.94 -26.76 -10.27
CA GLN A 5 1.43 -27.60 -9.18
C GLN A 5 1.80 -29.01 -9.66
N GLU A 6 1.03 -29.55 -10.61
CA GLU A 6 1.22 -30.90 -11.14
C GLU A 6 2.22 -30.95 -12.31
N ASP A 7 2.12 -30.03 -13.28
CA ASP A 7 2.97 -30.08 -14.48
C ASP A 7 4.31 -29.33 -14.31
N GLU A 8 4.36 -28.27 -13.50
CA GLU A 8 5.54 -27.39 -13.40
C GLU A 8 5.79 -26.85 -11.97
N PRO A 9 6.21 -27.71 -11.04
CA PRO A 9 6.30 -27.37 -9.61
C PRO A 9 7.26 -26.20 -9.31
N GLU A 10 8.31 -26.00 -10.11
CA GLU A 10 9.21 -24.85 -9.98
C GLU A 10 8.51 -23.52 -10.30
N LYS A 11 7.65 -23.49 -11.32
CA LYS A 11 6.85 -22.30 -11.65
C LYS A 11 5.78 -22.05 -10.60
N TYR A 12 5.19 -23.12 -10.06
CA TYR A 12 4.26 -23.00 -8.94
C TYR A 12 4.90 -22.33 -7.71
N GLN A 13 6.10 -22.78 -7.31
CA GLN A 13 6.81 -22.19 -6.18
C GLN A 13 7.17 -20.72 -6.41
N SER A 14 7.62 -20.34 -7.60
CA SER A 14 7.97 -18.95 -7.89
C SER A 14 6.74 -18.02 -7.96
N HIS A 15 5.69 -18.42 -8.69
CA HIS A 15 4.48 -17.62 -8.86
C HIS A 15 3.63 -17.52 -7.59
N PHE A 16 3.60 -18.56 -6.77
CA PHE A 16 2.77 -18.62 -5.56
C PHE A 16 3.57 -18.60 -4.26
N SER A 17 4.83 -18.16 -4.31
CA SER A 17 5.72 -18.07 -3.14
C SER A 17 5.09 -17.32 -1.95
N GLU A 18 4.37 -16.22 -2.19
CA GLU A 18 3.69 -15.47 -1.13
C GLU A 18 2.50 -16.23 -0.53
N TYR A 19 1.72 -16.92 -1.37
CA TYR A 19 0.58 -17.74 -0.92
C TYR A 19 1.05 -18.94 -0.10
N ILE A 20 2.12 -19.60 -0.55
CA ILE A 20 2.75 -20.71 0.18
C ILE A 20 3.30 -20.22 1.53
N LYS A 21 3.98 -19.07 1.57
CA LYS A 21 4.45 -18.46 2.83
C LYS A 21 3.31 -18.08 3.78
N ALA A 22 2.18 -17.64 3.22
CA ALA A 22 1.00 -17.29 4.00
C ALA A 22 0.13 -18.49 4.40
N GLY A 23 0.47 -19.71 3.94
CA GLY A 23 -0.34 -20.92 4.18
C GLY A 23 -1.72 -20.85 3.53
N VAL A 24 -1.88 -20.07 2.46
CA VAL A 24 -3.14 -19.91 1.75
C VAL A 24 -3.20 -20.91 0.62
N GLU A 25 -4.02 -21.93 0.80
CA GLU A 25 -4.34 -22.92 -0.22
C GLU A 25 -5.59 -22.55 -1.01
N LEU A 26 -5.80 -23.23 -2.14
CA LEU A 26 -6.91 -23.00 -3.04
C LEU A 26 -8.27 -23.01 -2.33
N ASP A 27 -8.50 -24.01 -1.48
CA ASP A 27 -9.77 -24.18 -0.79
C ASP A 27 -10.02 -23.05 0.21
N THR A 28 -8.96 -22.55 0.84
CA THR A 28 -9.04 -21.46 1.82
C THR A 28 -9.21 -20.07 1.16
N LEU A 29 -8.87 -19.95 -0.12
CA LEU A 29 -8.89 -18.67 -0.84
C LEU A 29 -10.32 -18.12 -1.00
N GLU A 30 -11.28 -19.00 -1.30
CA GLU A 30 -12.69 -18.62 -1.45
C GLU A 30 -13.28 -18.13 -0.13
N GLU A 31 -13.04 -18.86 0.95
CA GLU A 31 -13.50 -18.51 2.29
C GLU A 31 -12.91 -17.16 2.77
N LEU A 32 -11.61 -16.95 2.51
CA LEU A 32 -10.91 -15.71 2.84
C LEU A 32 -11.50 -14.52 2.08
N TYR A 33 -11.83 -14.70 0.81
CA TYR A 33 -12.47 -13.66 -0.01
C TYR A 33 -13.85 -13.27 0.53
N LYS A 34 -14.70 -14.26 0.86
CA LYS A 34 -16.03 -14.01 1.45
C LYS A 34 -15.92 -13.27 2.79
N LYS A 35 -14.99 -13.68 3.65
CA LYS A 35 -14.72 -13.04 4.94
C LYS A 35 -14.27 -11.59 4.80
N VAL A 36 -13.34 -11.31 3.88
CA VAL A 36 -12.85 -9.94 3.62
C VAL A 36 -13.96 -9.04 3.10
N HIS A 37 -14.81 -9.53 2.18
CA HIS A 37 -15.93 -8.73 1.67
C HIS A 37 -16.99 -8.44 2.72
N ALA A 38 -17.27 -9.40 3.62
CA ALA A 38 -18.13 -9.15 4.77
C ALA A 38 -17.54 -8.06 5.68
N ALA A 39 -16.23 -8.12 5.98
CA ALA A 39 -15.56 -7.14 6.83
C ALA A 39 -15.49 -5.74 6.19
N LYS A 40 -15.25 -5.64 4.88
CA LYS A 40 -15.16 -4.36 4.14
C LYS A 40 -16.47 -3.56 4.11
N LYS A 41 -17.62 -4.21 4.30
CA LYS A 41 -18.90 -3.50 4.42
C LYS A 41 -19.04 -2.72 5.73
N SER A 42 -18.25 -3.06 6.76
CA SER A 42 -18.54 -2.59 8.11
C SER A 42 -17.92 -1.25 8.48
N ASP A 43 -16.69 -0.90 8.07
CA ASP A 43 -16.15 0.45 8.36
C ASP A 43 -14.94 0.77 7.48
N LYS A 44 -14.97 1.91 6.78
CA LYS A 44 -13.78 2.44 6.10
C LYS A 44 -12.97 3.23 7.13
N PRO A 45 -11.71 2.83 7.43
CA PRO A 45 -10.88 3.64 8.32
C PRO A 45 -10.64 5.02 7.69
N GLN A 46 -10.51 6.04 8.54
CA GLN A 46 -10.19 7.37 8.05
C GLN A 46 -8.85 7.37 7.30
N PRO A 47 -8.71 8.15 6.20
CA PRO A 47 -7.48 8.21 5.43
C PRO A 47 -6.29 8.58 6.32
N LYS A 48 -5.19 7.83 6.21
CA LYS A 48 -3.95 8.18 6.90
C LYS A 48 -3.39 9.49 6.35
N GLU A 49 -2.86 10.33 7.22
CA GLU A 49 -2.20 11.57 6.82
C GLU A 49 -0.97 11.27 5.94
N HIS A 50 -0.85 12.00 4.83
CA HIS A 50 0.27 11.81 3.91
C HIS A 50 1.55 12.43 4.48
N LYS A 51 2.58 11.62 4.70
CA LYS A 51 3.92 12.13 5.09
C LYS A 51 4.54 12.92 3.95
N ARG A 52 4.82 14.21 4.16
CA ARG A 52 5.50 15.09 3.18
C ARG A 52 6.98 15.15 3.53
N TYR A 53 7.86 14.74 2.61
CA TYR A 53 9.31 14.86 2.79
C TYR A 53 9.86 16.23 2.37
N ASN A 54 9.19 16.88 1.42
CA ASN A 54 9.59 18.20 0.92
C ASN A 54 8.97 19.31 1.78
N LEU A 55 9.70 20.43 1.89
CA LEU A 55 9.22 21.62 2.58
C LEU A 55 7.94 22.16 1.92
N LYS A 56 7.02 22.65 2.76
CA LYS A 56 5.79 23.30 2.29
C LYS A 56 6.17 24.54 1.46
N LYS A 57 5.46 24.75 0.35
CA LYS A 57 5.63 25.93 -0.48
C LYS A 57 5.33 27.18 0.35
N LEU A 58 6.31 28.08 0.38
CA LEU A 58 6.21 29.35 1.07
C LEU A 58 5.12 30.23 0.42
N THR A 59 4.32 30.87 1.25
CA THR A 59 3.28 31.82 0.82
C THR A 59 3.91 33.10 0.25
N TYR A 60 3.10 34.03 -0.26
CA TYR A 60 3.63 35.28 -0.82
C TYR A 60 4.25 36.17 0.25
N ASP A 61 3.56 36.37 1.38
CA ASP A 61 4.02 37.26 2.45
C ASP A 61 5.31 36.76 3.11
N GLU A 62 5.39 35.45 3.37
CA GLU A 62 6.59 34.80 3.88
C GLU A 62 7.78 34.92 2.89
N ARG A 63 7.53 34.84 1.56
CA ARG A 63 8.57 35.10 0.55
C ARG A 63 9.04 36.55 0.57
N LYS A 64 8.13 37.50 0.79
CA LYS A 64 8.45 38.93 0.89
C LYS A 64 9.27 39.23 2.14
N GLN A 65 8.92 38.64 3.28
CA GLN A 65 9.69 38.78 4.54
C GLN A 65 11.11 38.24 4.38
N LYS A 66 11.27 37.04 3.81
CA LYS A 66 12.59 36.46 3.53
C LYS A 66 13.45 37.31 2.61
N LEU A 67 12.82 38.03 1.66
CA LEU A 67 13.52 38.99 0.80
C LEU A 67 13.98 40.22 1.59
N ILE A 68 13.13 40.77 2.45
CA ILE A 68 13.47 41.92 3.31
C ILE A 68 14.62 41.57 4.25
N GLU A 69 14.55 40.41 4.92
CA GLU A 69 15.63 39.90 5.78
C GLU A 69 16.96 39.79 5.03
N ARG A 70 16.93 39.29 3.80
CA ARG A 70 18.14 39.19 2.95
C ARG A 70 18.72 40.55 2.58
N LEU A 71 17.87 41.56 2.35
CA LEU A 71 18.32 42.90 1.95
C LEU A 71 18.81 43.74 3.12
N ASN A 72 18.42 43.39 4.35
CA ASN A 72 18.82 44.08 5.58
C ASN A 72 20.08 43.46 6.24
N ALA A 73 20.63 42.39 5.67
CA ALA A 73 21.85 41.72 6.10
C ALA A 73 23.06 42.22 5.28
#